data_AF-A0A7S2QGJ7-F1
#
_entry.id   AF-A0A7S2QGJ7-F1
#
_cell.length_a   1.000
_cell.length_b   1.000
_cell.length_c   1.000
_cell.angle_alpha   90.00
_cell.angle_beta   90.00
_cell.angle_gamma   90.00
#
_symmetry.space_group_name_H-M   'P 1'
#
loop_
_entity.id
_entity.type
_entity.pdbx_description
1 polymer ?
#
loop_
_entity_poly.entity_id
_entity_poly.type
_entity_poly.pdbx_seq_one_letter_code
_entity_poly.pdbx_strand_id
1 'polypeptide(L)'
;RSGQYSVIPRVAGGEITPQEMILMGAVALKYNLWTKITGAQRIGLFGANTWHLPEIWEDLVRGRTSFHNEAEKVSVSIETEGMESGQAYGKALRAVKSCVGTSWCR
;
A
#
# COMPACT_ATOMS: atom_id res chain seq x y z
N ARG A 1 15.87 -15.69 -8.30
CA ARG A 1 14.97 -14.56 -7.92
C ARG A 1 13.81 -14.56 -8.91
N SER A 2 12.57 -14.72 -8.45
CA SER A 2 11.36 -15.05 -9.22
C SER A 2 10.77 -13.94 -10.10
N GLY A 3 11.50 -12.84 -10.38
CA GLY A 3 11.01 -11.75 -11.22
C GLY A 3 9.86 -10.92 -10.63
N GLN A 4 9.50 -11.15 -9.36
CA GLN A 4 8.44 -10.42 -8.67
C GLN A 4 8.99 -9.22 -7.89
N TYR A 5 8.17 -8.18 -7.77
CA TYR A 5 8.51 -6.89 -7.18
C TYR A 5 7.70 -6.61 -5.93
N SER A 6 8.18 -5.67 -5.13
CA SER A 6 7.42 -5.06 -4.05
C SER A 6 6.89 -3.70 -4.49
N VAL A 7 5.75 -3.31 -3.94
CA VAL A 7 5.06 -2.03 -4.09
C VAL A 7 4.87 -1.46 -2.68
N ILE A 8 5.44 -0.30 -2.40
CA ILE A 8 5.48 0.28 -1.05
C ILE A 8 5.03 1.74 -1.13
N PRO A 9 3.75 2.04 -0.83
CA PRO A 9 3.25 3.39 -0.70
C PRO A 9 4.01 4.21 0.35
N ARG A 10 4.03 5.53 0.17
CA ARG A 10 4.59 6.44 1.16
C ARG A 10 3.65 6.55 2.35
N VAL A 11 4.23 6.42 3.53
CA VAL A 11 3.54 6.56 4.81
C VAL A 11 4.49 7.33 5.73
N ALA A 12 4.32 8.65 5.81
CA ALA A 12 5.19 9.47 6.66
C ALA A 12 4.80 9.30 8.12
N GLY A 13 5.76 8.94 8.98
CA GLY A 13 5.51 8.75 10.41
C GLY A 13 4.69 7.51 10.78
N GLY A 14 4.28 6.71 9.79
CA GLY A 14 3.31 5.64 10.02
C GLY A 14 1.85 6.07 9.99
N GLU A 15 1.57 7.33 9.62
CA GLU A 15 0.22 7.87 9.52
C GLU A 15 -0.49 7.34 8.28
N ILE A 16 -1.61 6.64 8.47
CA ILE A 16 -2.43 6.03 7.43
C ILE A 16 -3.89 6.34 7.77
N THR A 17 -4.62 6.96 6.85
CA THR A 17 -6.07 7.15 7.01
C THR A 17 -6.82 5.82 6.86
N PRO A 18 -8.01 5.68 7.46
CA PRO A 18 -8.82 4.47 7.27
C PRO A 18 -9.09 4.15 5.79
N GLN A 19 -9.30 5.16 4.97
CA GLN A 19 -9.55 5.04 3.53
C GLN A 19 -8.32 4.52 2.78
N GLU A 20 -7.13 5.03 3.07
CA GLU A 20 -5.87 4.52 2.50
C GLU A 20 -5.59 3.08 2.95
N MET A 21 -5.93 2.74 4.19
CA MET A 21 -5.79 1.37 4.69
C MET A 21 -6.69 0.40 3.90
N ILE A 22 -7.94 0.79 3.63
CA ILE A 22 -8.88 0.03 2.79
C ILE A 22 -8.36 -0.06 1.35
N LEU A 23 -7.87 1.05 0.79
CA LEU A 23 -7.28 1.09 -0.55
C LEU A 23 -6.12 0.10 -0.70
N MET A 24 -5.16 0.11 0.22
CA MET A 24 -4.04 -0.84 0.21
C MET A 24 -4.51 -2.29 0.30
N GLY A 25 -5.52 -2.58 1.13
CA GLY A 25 -6.11 -3.90 1.23
C GLY A 25 -6.80 -4.34 -0.06
N ALA A 26 -7.57 -3.44 -0.68
CA ALA A 26 -8.27 -3.71 -1.94
C ALA A 26 -7.30 -3.97 -3.10
N VAL A 27 -6.22 -3.18 -3.20
CA VAL A 27 -5.14 -3.40 -4.16
C VAL A 27 -4.44 -4.74 -3.89
N ALA A 28 -4.16 -5.06 -2.63
CA ALA A 28 -3.52 -6.33 -2.28
C ALA A 28 -4.37 -7.54 -2.71
N LEU A 29 -5.68 -7.48 -2.50
CA LEU A 29 -6.62 -8.50 -2.94
C LEU A 29 -6.66 -8.61 -4.47
N LYS A 30 -6.85 -7.49 -5.17
CA LYS A 30 -6.95 -7.43 -6.64
C LYS A 30 -5.77 -8.05 -7.36
N TYR A 31 -4.56 -7.89 -6.82
CA TYR A 31 -3.33 -8.37 -7.44
C TYR A 31 -2.70 -9.57 -6.71
N ASN A 32 -3.41 -10.19 -5.76
CA ASN A 32 -2.95 -11.32 -4.95
C ASN A 32 -1.55 -11.08 -4.33
N LEU A 33 -1.41 -9.95 -3.64
CA LEU A 33 -0.14 -9.52 -3.05
C LEU A 33 -0.05 -9.91 -1.58
N TRP A 34 1.11 -10.38 -1.16
CA TRP A 34 1.40 -10.57 0.26
C TRP A 34 1.68 -9.23 0.93
N THR A 35 1.07 -8.98 2.09
CA THR A 35 1.25 -7.72 2.82
C THR A 35 2.10 -7.90 4.08
N LYS A 36 3.02 -6.98 4.34
CA LYS A 36 3.86 -7.00 5.54
C LYS A 36 4.09 -5.60 6.10
N ILE A 37 3.86 -5.42 7.40
CA ILE A 37 4.35 -4.26 8.14
C ILE A 37 5.89 -4.34 8.21
N THR A 38 6.54 -3.29 7.74
CA THR A 38 8.00 -3.19 7.64
C THR A 38 8.59 -2.43 8.83
N GLY A 39 9.89 -2.58 9.09
CA GLY A 39 10.60 -1.79 10.11
C GLY A 39 10.68 -0.27 9.82
N ALA A 40 10.14 0.16 8.68
CA ALA A 40 10.00 1.56 8.30
C ALA A 40 8.61 2.15 8.66
N GLN A 41 7.84 1.47 9.53
CA GLN A 41 6.49 1.89 9.95
C GLN A 41 5.51 2.08 8.79
N ARG A 42 5.51 1.14 7.85
CA ARG A 42 4.62 1.17 6.68
C ARG A 42 4.31 -0.24 6.20
N ILE A 43 3.24 -0.38 5.44
CA ILE A 43 2.83 -1.63 4.81
C ILE A 43 3.51 -1.76 3.44
N GLY A 44 4.19 -2.88 3.21
CA GLY A 44 4.67 -3.26 1.89
C GLY A 44 3.77 -4.32 1.28
N LEU A 45 3.54 -4.21 -0.03
CA LEU A 45 2.84 -5.18 -0.85
C LEU A 45 3.89 -5.93 -1.68
N PHE A 46 3.85 -7.26 -1.69
CA PHE A 46 4.90 -8.09 -2.28
C PHE A 46 4.32 -9.13 -3.23
N GLY A 47 5.09 -9.49 -4.25
CA GLY A 47 4.70 -10.51 -5.22
C GLY A 47 4.12 -9.95 -6.51
N ALA A 48 4.29 -8.65 -6.76
CA ALA A 48 3.77 -8.01 -7.95
C ALA A 48 4.56 -8.46 -9.20
N ASN A 49 3.86 -8.92 -10.23
CA ASN A 49 4.45 -9.17 -11.53
C ASN A 49 4.80 -7.85 -12.24
N THR A 50 5.87 -7.84 -13.03
CA THR A 50 6.35 -6.62 -13.72
C THR A 50 5.27 -5.91 -14.54
N TRP A 51 4.43 -6.67 -15.25
CA TRP A 51 3.39 -6.13 -16.12
C TRP A 51 2.19 -5.55 -15.35
N HIS A 52 1.96 -5.97 -14.09
CA HIS A 52 0.91 -5.38 -13.23
C HIS A 52 1.38 -4.09 -12.54
N LEU A 53 2.68 -3.80 -12.53
CA LEU A 53 3.21 -2.64 -11.80
C LEU A 53 2.54 -1.31 -12.21
N PRO A 54 2.39 -0.98 -13.51
CA PRO A 54 1.76 0.29 -13.89
C PRO A 54 0.34 0.43 -13.36
N GLU A 55 -0.45 -0.65 -13.41
CA GLU A 55 -1.83 -0.64 -12.92
C GLU A 55 -1.91 -0.54 -11.39
N ILE A 56 -1.05 -1.27 -10.67
CA ILE A 56 -0.96 -1.17 -9.21
C ILE A 56 -0.62 0.26 -8.80
N TRP A 57 0.32 0.90 -9.51
CA TRP A 57 0.66 2.30 -9.26
C TRP A 57 -0.48 3.25 -9.56
N GLU A 58 -1.20 3.01 -10.66
CA GLU A 58 -2.36 3.83 -11.01
C GLU A 58 -3.48 3.72 -9.98
N ASP A 59 -3.83 2.51 -9.54
CA ASP A 59 -4.84 2.28 -8.50
C ASP A 59 -4.48 3.00 -7.20
N LEU A 60 -3.21 2.90 -6.76
CA LEU A 60 -2.74 3.54 -5.53
C LEU A 60 -2.69 5.07 -5.65
N VAL A 61 -2.11 5.61 -6.73
CA VAL A 61 -1.93 7.05 -6.91
C VAL A 61 -3.25 7.76 -7.20
N ARG A 62 -4.16 7.13 -7.95
CA ARG A 62 -5.50 7.67 -8.22
C ARG A 62 -6.51 7.39 -7.11
N GLY A 63 -6.14 6.53 -6.15
CA GLY A 63 -6.98 6.20 -5.00
C GLY A 63 -8.23 5.42 -5.34
N ARG A 64 -8.27 4.72 -6.49
CA ARG A 64 -9.49 4.08 -7.00
C ARG A 64 -9.22 2.64 -7.34
N THR A 65 -9.94 1.73 -6.70
CA THR A 65 -9.90 0.32 -7.04
C THR A 65 -11.17 -0.39 -6.60
N SER A 66 -11.46 -1.51 -7.27
CA SER A 66 -12.57 -2.38 -6.93
C SER A 66 -12.13 -3.83 -7.05
N PHE A 67 -12.55 -4.65 -6.10
CA PHE A 67 -12.31 -6.09 -6.11
C PHE A 67 -13.59 -6.80 -5.68
N HIS A 68 -13.89 -7.89 -6.38
CA HIS A 68 -15.03 -8.74 -6.09
C HIS A 68 -14.65 -10.21 -6.29
N ASN A 69 -14.86 -11.02 -5.26
CA ASN A 69 -14.66 -12.45 -5.28
C ASN A 69 -15.81 -13.15 -4.52
N GLU A 70 -16.68 -13.83 -5.27
CA GLU A 70 -17.83 -14.55 -4.72
C GLU A 70 -17.41 -15.72 -3.83
N ALA A 71 -16.33 -16.44 -4.18
CA ALA A 71 -15.88 -17.62 -3.45
C ALA A 71 -15.37 -17.26 -2.04
N GLU A 72 -14.68 -16.12 -1.92
CA GLU A 72 -14.18 -15.61 -0.64
C GLU A 72 -15.19 -14.71 0.08
N LYS A 73 -16.33 -14.40 -0.56
CA LYS A 73 -17.35 -13.45 -0.07
C LYS A 73 -16.75 -12.07 0.25
N VAL A 74 -15.79 -11.64 -0.56
CA VAL A 74 -15.13 -10.34 -0.42
C VAL A 74 -15.51 -9.46 -1.59
N SER A 75 -16.07 -8.29 -1.27
CA SER A 75 -16.33 -7.23 -2.25
C SER A 75 -15.96 -5.89 -1.65
N VAL A 76 -15.12 -5.13 -2.34
CA VAL A 76 -14.66 -3.81 -1.91
C VAL A 76 -14.60 -2.90 -3.11
N SER A 77 -15.10 -1.68 -2.96
CA SER A 77 -14.94 -0.59 -3.92
C SER A 77 -14.61 0.65 -3.12
N ILE A 78 -13.56 1.36 -3.51
CA ILE A 78 -13.06 2.51 -2.75
C ILE A 78 -12.54 3.59 -3.70
N GLU A 79 -12.83 4.83 -3.35
CA GLU A 79 -12.33 6.05 -4.00
C GLU A 79 -11.81 6.99 -2.91
N THR A 80 -10.55 7.42 -3.05
CA THR A 80 -9.83 8.29 -2.11
C THR A 80 -8.97 9.30 -2.89
N GLU A 81 -8.25 10.18 -2.18
CA GLU A 81 -7.28 11.10 -2.79
C GLU A 81 -6.04 10.39 -3.37
N GLY A 82 -5.89 9.09 -3.10
CA GLY A 82 -4.74 8.29 -3.50
C GLY A 82 -3.56 8.42 -2.55
N MET A 83 -2.48 7.70 -2.86
CA MET A 83 -1.26 7.63 -2.06
C MET A 83 -0.06 7.99 -2.91
N GLU A 84 0.82 8.84 -2.36
CA GLU A 84 2.13 9.09 -2.95
C GLU A 84 2.96 7.80 -2.94
N SER A 85 3.73 7.52 -3.99
CA SER A 85 4.60 6.34 -4.01
C SER A 85 5.86 6.50 -4.85
N GLY A 86 6.74 5.49 -4.83
CA GLY A 86 7.99 5.43 -5.59
C GLY A 86 9.26 5.80 -4.79
N GLN A 87 9.13 6.45 -3.63
CA GLN A 87 10.26 6.90 -2.80
C GLN A 87 11.00 5.72 -2.14
N ALA A 88 10.35 4.57 -2.03
CA ALA A 88 10.98 3.36 -1.51
C ALA A 88 12.14 2.85 -2.39
N TYR A 89 12.16 3.20 -3.69
CA TYR A 89 13.11 2.67 -4.68
C TYR A 89 14.17 3.67 -5.12
N GLY A 90 13.98 4.96 -4.84
CA GLY A 90 14.90 6.02 -5.23
C GLY A 90 16.16 6.10 -4.35
N LYS A 91 17.18 6.81 -4.84
CA LYS A 91 18.28 7.36 -4.03
C LYS A 91 17.82 8.68 -3.37
N ALA A 92 16.74 8.60 -2.60
CA ALA A 92 16.08 9.73 -1.96
C ALA A 92 15.67 9.37 -0.53
N LEU A 93 15.02 10.30 0.17
CA LEU A 93 14.43 10.05 1.50
C LEU A 93 13.40 8.90 1.40
N ARG A 94 13.73 7.74 1.98
CA ARG A 94 12.95 6.50 1.77
C ARG A 94 11.78 6.35 2.72
N ALA A 95 11.90 6.81 3.95
CA ALA A 95 10.90 6.73 5.00
C ALA A 95 11.23 7.72 6.11
N VAL A 96 10.20 8.25 6.75
CA VAL A 96 10.29 9.05 7.98
C VAL A 96 9.54 8.27 9.06
N LYS A 97 10.20 8.03 10.19
CA LYS A 97 9.66 7.27 11.32
C LYS A 97 9.37 8.21 12.47
N SER A 98 8.26 8.01 13.15
CA SER A 98 7.89 8.73 14.37
C SER A 98 7.27 7.78 15.39
N CYS A 99 7.38 8.10 16.68
CA CYS A 99 6.57 7.43 17.70
C CYS A 99 5.13 7.97 17.65
N VAL A 100 4.24 7.37 18.43
CA VAL A 100 2.84 7.82 18.58
C VAL A 100 2.68 9.21 19.21
N GLY A 101 3.77 9.84 19.64
CA GLY A 101 3.80 11.19 20.19
C GLY A 101 3.26 11.29 21.63
N THR A 102 3.34 12.48 22.22
CA THR A 102 2.91 12.75 23.61
C THR A 102 1.40 12.63 23.82
N SER A 103 0.60 12.63 22.75
CA SER A 103 -0.84 12.39 22.83
C SER A 103 -1.17 10.97 23.29
N TRP A 104 -0.28 10.01 23.05
CA TRP A 104 -0.51 8.59 23.31
C TRP A 104 0.62 7.89 24.08
N CYS A 105 1.83 8.45 24.04
CA CYS A 105 2.96 7.97 24.82
C CYS A 105 2.72 8.32 26.30
N ARG A 106 2.68 7.29 27.17
CA ARG A 106 2.62 7.43 28.63
C ARG A 106 4.01 7.49 29.23
#